data_AF-A0A0V0UVX4-F1
#
_entry.id   AF-A0A0V0UVX4-F1
#
_cell.length_a   1.000
_cell.length_b   1.000
_cell.length_c   1.000
_cell.angle_alpha   90.00
_cell.angle_beta   90.00
_cell.angle_gamma   90.00
#
_symmetry.space_group_name_H-M   'P 1'
#
loop_
_entity.id
_entity.type
_entity.pdbx_description
1 polymer ?
#
loop_
_entity_poly.entity_id
_entity_poly.type
_entity_poly.pdbx_seq_one_letter_code
_entity_poly.pdbx_strand_id
1 'polypeptide(L)'
;MQTDLCLRLFILKLFKQSLVLHNNLFYVVQRNEYFLKVISNLFDIFYLSMAFGERMNADKEDGDQSLSDLEEDESIVEQLRVAVANLLKKCSPFRVGDQHLLAGDLKMLLVKASVQLLDLLNEAVTYISETFPKIPNGAHHTMMMNEIAKINDILDERITSSFDEVRGTSGEYLQDLRIERNAVEVATASWNCISVPSKEAVETERAVENFSEEMHFNNKRRFIPKPQLNFRDQIDNTLNPFKTKLRIKHHEISPEKLSNVKLSIQREQQLADNAEMEYFSEPAHPYYYEIITCEPNSLMLSIKEPQYPIMPLNACKLVFVRSKKFLQSLVNDLNSQQAFAVDLEHNSYRSYYGLTCLLQISTRDTDYIVDPFPIWHEMYILNEPFVDPNIVKVMHGSSQDIQWLQRDFGIYVVNLFDTYHAMEVLEMPQRSLKFLVKELVGVKLDKSYQTADWRIRPLGSKMLAYARSDSHYLLYCWDVLRNQLLDRGNEYNDLMMIVLKRSNDTCLQVYKKKFPNEFELKKLESKFPFNLDNRQKYALRMLYYWRDGVARITDESVYYIMRNDTLRNLAAKLPRDMQLLENACKPITGALMPHLHEIQKIICDAWCLDLFTMVIFILRTFHCW
;
A
#
# COMPACT_ATOMS: atom_id res chain seq x y z
N MET A 1 9.29 -19.92 9.29
CA MET A 1 10.08 -20.48 10.40
C MET A 1 9.25 -20.87 11.63
N GLN A 2 8.32 -20.04 12.16
CA GLN A 2 7.47 -20.46 13.28
C GLN A 2 6.28 -21.38 12.90
N THR A 3 5.85 -21.38 11.63
CA THR A 3 4.87 -22.35 11.07
C THR A 3 5.40 -23.78 10.96
N ASP A 4 6.73 -23.92 10.89
CA ASP A 4 7.43 -25.19 10.63
C ASP A 4 7.48 -26.10 11.86
N LEU A 5 7.60 -25.52 13.06
CA LEU A 5 7.60 -26.28 14.32
C LEU A 5 6.20 -26.82 14.67
N CYS A 6 5.14 -26.13 14.24
CA CYS A 6 3.75 -26.49 14.49
C CYS A 6 3.24 -27.58 13.54
N LEU A 7 3.62 -27.55 12.25
CA LEU A 7 3.31 -28.63 11.30
C LEU A 7 4.01 -29.95 11.69
N ARG A 8 5.25 -29.86 12.21
CA ARG A 8 6.00 -31.00 12.78
C ARG A 8 5.28 -31.62 13.99
N LEU A 9 4.69 -30.80 14.88
CA LEU A 9 3.90 -31.28 16.02
C LEU A 9 2.51 -31.82 15.62
N PHE A 10 1.91 -31.31 14.53
CA PHE A 10 0.66 -31.77 13.94
C PHE A 10 0.82 -33.17 13.29
N ILE A 11 1.88 -33.39 12.53
CA ILE A 11 2.20 -34.66 11.85
C ILE A 11 2.61 -35.75 12.86
N LEU A 12 3.39 -35.44 13.91
CA LEU A 12 3.74 -36.39 14.98
C LEU A 12 2.52 -36.86 15.79
N LYS A 13 1.47 -36.04 15.88
CA LYS A 13 0.22 -36.37 16.61
C LYS A 13 -0.73 -37.20 15.75
N LEU A 14 -0.79 -36.94 14.44
CA LEU A 14 -1.43 -37.79 13.42
C LEU A 14 -0.78 -39.18 13.32
N PHE A 15 0.56 -39.26 13.40
CA PHE A 15 1.30 -40.53 13.44
C PHE A 15 0.90 -41.39 14.66
N LYS A 16 0.80 -40.77 15.85
CA LYS A 16 0.41 -41.43 17.11
C LYS A 16 -1.06 -41.91 17.12
N GLN A 17 -1.97 -41.24 16.40
CA GLN A 17 -3.37 -41.67 16.24
C GLN A 17 -3.53 -42.74 15.14
N SER A 18 -2.73 -42.71 14.08
CA SER A 18 -2.75 -43.74 13.02
C SER A 18 -2.22 -45.11 13.50
N LEU A 19 -1.22 -45.13 14.40
CA LEU A 19 -0.72 -46.37 15.03
C LEU A 19 -1.80 -47.06 15.90
N VAL A 20 -2.70 -46.28 16.50
CA VAL A 20 -3.84 -46.77 17.30
C VAL A 20 -4.96 -47.32 16.40
N LEU A 21 -5.11 -46.79 15.19
CA LEU A 21 -6.00 -47.32 14.14
C LEU A 21 -5.44 -48.60 13.49
N HIS A 22 -4.13 -48.72 13.29
CA HIS A 22 -3.51 -49.90 12.67
C HIS A 22 -3.73 -51.17 13.51
N ASN A 23 -3.63 -51.07 14.84
CA ASN A 23 -3.86 -52.18 15.77
C ASN A 23 -5.34 -52.59 15.89
N ASN A 24 -6.29 -51.70 15.57
CA ASN A 24 -7.73 -51.99 15.64
C ASN A 24 -8.35 -52.41 14.29
N LEU A 25 -7.75 -52.01 13.16
CA LEU A 25 -8.25 -52.38 11.82
C LEU A 25 -7.89 -53.81 11.39
N PHE A 26 -6.86 -54.42 11.98
CA PHE A 26 -6.41 -55.76 11.58
C PHE A 26 -7.40 -56.88 11.95
N TYR A 27 -8.42 -56.59 12.78
CA TYR A 27 -9.34 -57.60 13.29
C TYR A 27 -10.74 -57.63 12.64
N VAL A 28 -11.12 -56.65 11.79
CA VAL A 28 -12.54 -56.51 11.37
C VAL A 28 -12.79 -56.38 9.85
N VAL A 29 -11.78 -56.21 8.99
CA VAL A 29 -12.04 -55.92 7.56
C VAL A 29 -11.70 -57.10 6.63
N GLN A 30 -12.63 -58.03 6.50
CA GLN A 30 -12.77 -58.87 5.30
C GLN A 30 -14.22 -58.82 4.82
N ARG A 31 -14.50 -57.92 3.87
CA ARG A 31 -15.62 -57.92 2.89
C ARG A 31 -16.06 -56.49 2.54
N ASN A 32 -15.28 -55.78 1.73
CA ASN A 32 -15.81 -54.89 0.69
C ASN A 32 -14.65 -54.26 -0.12
N GLU A 33 -14.41 -54.80 -1.31
CA GLU A 33 -13.37 -54.34 -2.25
C GLU A 33 -13.58 -52.87 -2.69
N TYR A 34 -14.82 -52.40 -2.68
CA TYR A 34 -15.18 -51.03 -3.08
C TYR A 34 -14.75 -49.99 -2.04
N PHE A 35 -14.86 -50.33 -0.75
CA PHE A 35 -14.50 -49.45 0.36
C PHE A 35 -12.97 -49.37 0.54
N LEU A 36 -12.27 -50.49 0.29
CA LEU A 36 -10.80 -50.52 0.22
C LEU A 36 -10.26 -49.62 -0.90
N LYS A 37 -10.95 -49.52 -2.05
CA LYS A 37 -10.58 -48.63 -3.16
C LYS A 37 -10.83 -47.15 -2.87
N VAL A 38 -11.81 -46.81 -2.04
CA VAL A 38 -12.05 -45.42 -1.58
C VAL A 38 -10.98 -45.01 -0.56
N ILE A 39 -10.65 -45.91 0.38
CA ILE A 39 -9.58 -45.68 1.36
C ILE A 39 -8.21 -45.57 0.66
N SER A 40 -7.91 -46.42 -0.31
CA SER A 40 -6.68 -46.36 -1.12
C SER A 40 -6.52 -45.00 -1.81
N ASN A 41 -7.57 -44.50 -2.45
CA ASN A 41 -7.52 -43.20 -3.13
C ASN A 41 -7.31 -42.02 -2.14
N LEU A 42 -7.83 -42.12 -0.91
CA LEU A 42 -7.56 -41.13 0.13
C LEU A 42 -6.10 -41.18 0.61
N PHE A 43 -5.51 -42.37 0.68
CA PHE A 43 -4.09 -42.56 0.96
C PHE A 43 -3.18 -42.04 -0.17
N ASP A 44 -3.58 -42.18 -1.43
CA ASP A 44 -2.81 -41.65 -2.58
C ASP A 44 -2.78 -40.11 -2.58
N ILE A 45 -3.92 -39.47 -2.28
CA ILE A 45 -4.00 -38.01 -2.08
C ILE A 45 -3.09 -37.56 -0.94
N PHE A 46 -3.06 -38.34 0.16
CA PHE A 46 -2.23 -38.06 1.32
C PHE A 46 -0.72 -38.20 1.02
N TYR A 47 -0.33 -39.23 0.26
CA TYR A 47 1.07 -39.47 -0.12
C TYR A 47 1.60 -38.40 -1.10
N LEU A 48 0.79 -38.02 -2.10
CA LEU A 48 1.15 -36.97 -3.05
C LEU A 48 1.28 -35.59 -2.37
N SER A 49 0.43 -35.31 -1.39
CA SER A 49 0.51 -34.10 -0.57
C SER A 49 1.77 -34.06 0.32
N MET A 50 2.28 -35.22 0.76
CA MET A 50 3.54 -35.32 1.52
C MET A 50 4.78 -35.11 0.63
N ALA A 51 4.79 -35.71 -0.57
CA ALA A 51 5.89 -35.55 -1.52
C ALA A 51 6.09 -34.09 -1.96
N PHE A 52 4.98 -33.35 -2.16
CA PHE A 52 5.00 -31.91 -2.41
C PHE A 52 5.59 -31.11 -1.22
N GLY A 53 5.25 -31.51 0.00
CA GLY A 53 5.70 -30.85 1.23
C GLY A 53 7.17 -31.10 1.61
N GLU A 54 7.74 -32.25 1.25
CA GLU A 54 9.16 -32.54 1.48
C GLU A 54 10.09 -31.77 0.52
N ARG A 55 9.68 -31.57 -0.74
CA ARG A 55 10.47 -30.83 -1.74
C ARG A 55 10.55 -29.33 -1.47
N MET A 56 9.42 -28.72 -1.09
CA MET A 56 9.34 -27.34 -0.60
C MET A 56 10.18 -27.06 0.66
N ASN A 57 10.65 -28.11 1.36
CA ASN A 57 11.56 -28.00 2.49
C ASN A 57 13.03 -28.19 2.11
N ALA A 58 13.34 -28.85 0.99
CA ALA A 58 14.70 -28.95 0.45
C ALA A 58 15.14 -27.62 -0.22
N ASP A 59 14.22 -26.95 -0.92
CA ASP A 59 14.49 -25.67 -1.62
C ASP A 59 14.63 -24.45 -0.69
N LYS A 60 14.53 -24.65 0.63
CA LYS A 60 14.78 -23.59 1.63
C LYS A 60 16.24 -23.48 2.05
N GLU A 61 17.10 -24.43 1.68
CA GLU A 61 18.53 -24.38 2.01
C GLU A 61 19.43 -23.91 0.85
N ASP A 62 18.97 -23.93 -0.41
CA ASP A 62 19.68 -23.33 -1.55
C ASP A 62 18.77 -22.42 -2.37
N GLY A 63 19.15 -21.15 -2.49
CA GLY A 63 18.33 -20.06 -3.03
C GLY A 63 18.34 -19.92 -4.55
N ASP A 64 18.21 -21.02 -5.30
CA ASP A 64 18.09 -20.96 -6.76
C ASP A 64 17.03 -21.97 -7.25
N GLN A 65 15.78 -21.52 -7.40
CA GLN A 65 14.71 -22.35 -7.98
C GLN A 65 14.91 -22.43 -9.49
N SER A 66 15.12 -23.64 -10.00
CA SER A 66 15.35 -23.88 -11.43
C SER A 66 14.03 -24.08 -12.19
N LEU A 67 14.03 -23.86 -13.51
CA LEU A 67 12.83 -23.97 -14.35
C LEU A 67 12.20 -25.38 -14.35
N SER A 68 12.98 -26.42 -14.02
CA SER A 68 12.49 -27.81 -13.90
C SER A 68 11.67 -28.06 -12.64
N ASP A 69 11.91 -27.29 -11.57
CA ASP A 69 11.22 -27.47 -10.28
C ASP A 69 9.76 -26.97 -10.37
N LEU A 70 9.52 -25.94 -11.20
CA LEU A 70 8.18 -25.41 -11.50
C LEU A 70 7.34 -26.36 -12.36
N GLU A 71 7.95 -27.10 -13.29
CA GLU A 71 7.24 -28.10 -14.14
C GLU A 71 6.85 -29.36 -13.34
N GLU A 72 7.66 -29.76 -12.35
CA GLU A 72 7.33 -30.90 -11.47
C GLU A 72 6.26 -30.54 -10.43
N ASP A 73 6.20 -29.29 -9.97
CA ASP A 73 5.14 -28.81 -9.07
C ASP A 73 3.76 -28.74 -9.77
N GLU A 74 3.71 -28.32 -11.04
CA GLU A 74 2.49 -28.40 -11.85
C GLU A 74 2.01 -29.85 -12.04
N SER A 75 2.94 -30.80 -12.19
CA SER A 75 2.64 -32.23 -12.32
C SER A 75 1.98 -32.82 -11.06
N ILE A 76 2.44 -32.41 -9.87
CA ILE A 76 1.85 -32.88 -8.60
C ILE A 76 0.48 -32.24 -8.36
N VAL A 77 0.29 -30.98 -8.71
CA VAL A 77 -1.01 -30.30 -8.66
C VAL A 77 -2.03 -30.97 -9.59
N GLU A 78 -1.62 -31.36 -10.80
CA GLU A 78 -2.51 -32.06 -11.74
C GLU A 78 -2.81 -33.51 -11.28
N GLN A 79 -1.86 -34.20 -10.65
CA GLN A 79 -2.10 -35.52 -10.05
C GLN A 79 -3.08 -35.45 -8.86
N LEU A 80 -2.97 -34.43 -8.01
CA LEU A 80 -3.93 -34.15 -6.93
C LEU A 80 -5.32 -33.84 -7.51
N ARG A 81 -5.39 -33.04 -8.58
CA ARG A 81 -6.65 -32.71 -9.28
C ARG A 81 -7.33 -33.96 -9.83
N VAL A 82 -6.59 -34.87 -10.45
CA VAL A 82 -7.09 -36.15 -10.99
C VAL A 82 -7.55 -37.08 -9.86
N ALA A 83 -6.82 -37.14 -8.75
CA ALA A 83 -7.18 -37.97 -7.60
C ALA A 83 -8.47 -37.49 -6.92
N VAL A 84 -8.63 -36.17 -6.76
CA VAL A 84 -9.86 -35.54 -6.24
C VAL A 84 -11.03 -35.73 -7.20
N ALA A 85 -10.82 -35.56 -8.51
CA ALA A 85 -11.86 -35.81 -9.52
C ALA A 85 -12.33 -37.29 -9.51
N ASN A 86 -11.41 -38.25 -9.34
CA ASN A 86 -11.74 -39.67 -9.23
C ASN A 86 -12.50 -40.02 -7.94
N LEU A 87 -12.18 -39.35 -6.83
CA LEU A 87 -12.91 -39.46 -5.58
C LEU A 87 -14.36 -38.94 -5.76
N LEU A 88 -14.53 -37.75 -6.31
CA LEU A 88 -15.84 -37.14 -6.57
C LEU A 88 -16.70 -37.98 -7.53
N LYS A 89 -16.09 -38.54 -8.59
CA LYS A 89 -16.79 -39.40 -9.57
C LYS A 89 -17.29 -40.69 -8.93
N LYS A 90 -16.52 -41.29 -8.01
CA LYS A 90 -16.90 -42.50 -7.26
C LYS A 90 -17.89 -42.24 -6.12
N CYS A 91 -17.93 -41.01 -5.59
CA CYS A 91 -18.93 -40.57 -4.61
C CYS A 91 -20.26 -40.13 -5.26
N SER A 92 -20.25 -39.74 -6.54
CA SER A 92 -21.44 -39.29 -7.30
C SER A 92 -22.67 -40.23 -7.34
N PRO A 93 -22.54 -41.57 -7.19
CA PRO A 93 -23.71 -42.46 -7.15
C PRO A 93 -24.54 -42.36 -5.86
N PHE A 94 -24.02 -41.81 -4.77
CA PHE A 94 -24.73 -41.69 -3.50
C PHE A 94 -25.63 -40.45 -3.52
N ARG A 95 -26.97 -40.61 -3.47
CA ARG A 95 -27.92 -39.50 -3.38
C ARG A 95 -28.46 -39.33 -1.95
N VAL A 96 -28.91 -38.10 -1.63
CA VAL A 96 -29.64 -37.81 -0.39
C VAL A 96 -30.95 -38.61 -0.40
N GLY A 97 -30.98 -39.72 0.34
CA GLY A 97 -32.13 -40.64 0.40
C GLY A 97 -31.76 -42.13 0.44
N ASP A 98 -30.55 -42.54 0.08
CA ASP A 98 -30.18 -43.97 -0.03
C ASP A 98 -29.87 -44.66 1.32
N GLN A 99 -30.23 -44.04 2.45
CA GLN A 99 -29.92 -44.54 3.80
C GLN A 99 -30.51 -45.92 4.11
N HIS A 100 -31.53 -46.34 3.35
CA HIS A 100 -32.24 -47.60 3.53
C HIS A 100 -31.46 -48.81 2.99
N LEU A 101 -30.45 -48.59 2.13
CA LEU A 101 -29.66 -49.65 1.49
C LEU A 101 -28.45 -50.09 2.34
N LEU A 102 -28.21 -49.45 3.49
CA LEU A 102 -27.04 -49.67 4.34
C LEU A 102 -27.46 -50.27 5.69
N ALA A 103 -27.12 -51.55 5.93
CA ALA A 103 -27.39 -52.25 7.18
C ALA A 103 -26.17 -52.23 8.12
N GLY A 104 -26.41 -52.03 9.42
CA GLY A 104 -25.42 -52.24 10.50
C GLY A 104 -24.15 -51.38 10.40
N ASP A 105 -22.99 -52.02 10.58
CA ASP A 105 -21.66 -51.39 10.70
C ASP A 105 -21.26 -50.51 9.50
N LEU A 106 -21.81 -50.75 8.31
CA LEU A 106 -21.61 -49.92 7.12
C LEU A 106 -22.20 -48.52 7.27
N LYS A 107 -23.33 -48.39 7.97
CA LYS A 107 -23.92 -47.08 8.30
C LYS A 107 -23.03 -46.32 9.27
N MET A 108 -22.44 -47.01 10.24
CA MET A 108 -21.49 -46.43 11.19
C MET A 108 -20.16 -46.03 10.53
N LEU A 109 -19.67 -46.82 9.56
CA LEU A 109 -18.48 -46.51 8.76
C LEU A 109 -18.72 -45.32 7.83
N LEU A 110 -19.89 -45.22 7.19
CA LEU A 110 -20.23 -44.08 6.34
C LEU A 110 -20.37 -42.80 7.17
N VAL A 111 -20.99 -42.90 8.36
CA VAL A 111 -21.05 -41.79 9.32
C VAL A 111 -19.63 -41.38 9.75
N LYS A 112 -18.75 -42.34 10.11
CA LYS A 112 -17.35 -42.02 10.46
C LYS A 112 -16.56 -41.39 9.31
N ALA A 113 -16.68 -41.90 8.09
CA ALA A 113 -16.03 -41.33 6.91
C ALA A 113 -16.55 -39.92 6.59
N SER A 114 -17.87 -39.70 6.73
CA SER A 114 -18.47 -38.38 6.56
C SER A 114 -18.07 -37.39 7.65
N VAL A 115 -17.89 -37.84 8.90
CA VAL A 115 -17.36 -37.03 10.00
C VAL A 115 -15.89 -36.69 9.75
N GLN A 116 -15.08 -37.62 9.24
CA GLN A 116 -13.67 -37.34 8.91
C GLN A 116 -13.51 -36.39 7.71
N LEU A 117 -14.38 -36.50 6.69
CA LEU A 117 -14.46 -35.52 5.60
C LEU A 117 -14.93 -34.16 6.09
N LEU A 118 -15.87 -34.13 7.04
CA LEU A 118 -16.35 -32.92 7.69
C LEU A 118 -15.26 -32.29 8.55
N ASP A 119 -14.44 -33.09 9.24
CA ASP A 119 -13.30 -32.63 10.03
C ASP A 119 -12.19 -32.09 9.13
N LEU A 120 -11.90 -32.74 7.99
CA LEU A 120 -10.97 -32.21 6.97
C LEU A 120 -11.46 -30.90 6.35
N LEU A 121 -12.77 -30.79 6.07
CA LEU A 121 -13.40 -29.55 5.61
C LEU A 121 -13.36 -28.48 6.69
N ASN A 122 -13.62 -28.82 7.94
CA ASN A 122 -13.53 -27.90 9.07
C ASN A 122 -12.08 -27.46 9.30
N GLU A 123 -11.09 -28.32 9.14
CA GLU A 123 -9.66 -27.98 9.22
C GLU A 123 -9.21 -27.12 8.04
N ALA A 124 -9.67 -27.39 6.81
CA ALA A 124 -9.43 -26.53 5.65
C ALA A 124 -10.08 -25.14 5.84
N VAL A 125 -11.33 -25.11 6.33
CA VAL A 125 -12.04 -23.87 6.71
C VAL A 125 -11.34 -23.17 7.87
N THR A 126 -10.79 -23.91 8.84
CA THR A 126 -10.01 -23.34 9.96
C THR A 126 -8.69 -22.78 9.48
N TYR A 127 -7.99 -23.44 8.57
CA TYR A 127 -6.75 -22.95 7.93
C TYR A 127 -7.02 -21.71 7.05
N ILE A 128 -8.10 -21.70 6.28
CA ILE A 128 -8.58 -20.52 5.56
C ILE A 128 -8.96 -19.40 6.55
N SER A 129 -9.54 -19.75 7.71
CA SER A 129 -9.90 -18.82 8.82
C SER A 129 -8.72 -18.40 9.71
N GLU A 130 -7.56 -19.05 9.58
CA GLU A 130 -6.29 -18.69 10.22
C GLU A 130 -5.44 -17.85 9.25
N THR A 131 -5.55 -18.08 7.95
CA THR A 131 -4.93 -17.27 6.88
C THR A 131 -5.69 -15.96 6.62
N PHE A 132 -7.00 -15.95 6.88
CA PHE A 132 -7.88 -14.77 6.86
C PHE A 132 -8.70 -14.71 8.17
N PRO A 133 -8.81 -13.57 8.89
CA PRO A 133 -9.07 -13.59 10.33
C PRO A 133 -10.47 -14.09 10.79
N LYS A 134 -10.43 -15.19 11.56
CA LYS A 134 -11.27 -15.73 12.68
C LYS A 134 -12.81 -15.74 12.57
N ILE A 135 -13.43 -16.93 12.63
CA ILE A 135 -14.88 -17.14 12.90
C ILE A 135 -15.03 -18.05 14.14
N PRO A 136 -16.00 -17.82 15.06
CA PRO A 136 -16.24 -18.69 16.22
C PRO A 136 -17.16 -19.88 15.89
N ASN A 137 -16.91 -21.01 16.56
CA ASN A 137 -17.62 -22.28 16.43
C ASN A 137 -19.10 -22.22 16.84
N GLY A 138 -19.98 -22.81 16.01
CA GLY A 138 -21.25 -23.39 16.45
C GLY A 138 -22.48 -23.17 15.55
N ALA A 139 -22.69 -24.03 14.54
CA ALA A 139 -23.98 -24.53 14.02
C ALA A 139 -23.75 -25.38 12.75
N HIS A 140 -23.91 -26.70 12.86
CA HIS A 140 -22.97 -27.64 12.23
C HIS A 140 -23.20 -28.09 10.77
N HIS A 141 -24.21 -27.64 10.00
CA HIS A 141 -24.32 -28.10 8.59
C HIS A 141 -24.93 -27.11 7.58
N THR A 142 -26.08 -26.50 7.87
CA THR A 142 -26.73 -25.55 6.92
C THR A 142 -25.98 -24.23 6.83
N MET A 143 -25.41 -23.76 7.95
CA MET A 143 -24.51 -22.59 7.94
C MET A 143 -23.20 -22.92 7.22
N MET A 144 -22.64 -24.12 7.41
CA MET A 144 -21.42 -24.53 6.71
C MET A 144 -21.58 -24.54 5.19
N MET A 145 -22.70 -25.01 4.65
CA MET A 145 -22.97 -24.97 3.20
C MET A 145 -23.18 -23.54 2.67
N ASN A 146 -23.83 -22.67 3.44
CA ASN A 146 -23.95 -21.25 3.09
C ASN A 146 -22.61 -20.52 3.17
N GLU A 147 -21.75 -20.87 4.12
CA GLU A 147 -20.40 -20.30 4.23
C GLU A 147 -19.47 -20.82 3.14
N ILE A 148 -19.58 -22.10 2.74
CA ILE A 148 -18.87 -22.64 1.58
C ILE A 148 -19.33 -21.94 0.29
N ALA A 149 -20.64 -21.70 0.13
CA ALA A 149 -21.16 -20.94 -1.01
C ALA A 149 -20.59 -19.51 -1.03
N LYS A 150 -20.58 -18.82 0.12
CA LYS A 150 -19.98 -17.48 0.23
C LYS A 150 -18.48 -17.46 -0.04
N ILE A 151 -17.74 -18.47 0.42
CA ILE A 151 -16.31 -18.60 0.16
C ILE A 151 -16.06 -18.86 -1.33
N ASN A 152 -16.87 -19.70 -1.97
CA ASN A 152 -16.82 -19.88 -3.42
C ASN A 152 -17.14 -18.58 -4.17
N ASP A 153 -18.16 -17.83 -3.74
CA ASP A 153 -18.51 -16.53 -4.37
C ASP A 153 -17.35 -15.53 -4.24
N ILE A 154 -16.71 -15.45 -3.07
CA ILE A 154 -15.54 -14.59 -2.83
C ILE A 154 -14.34 -15.03 -3.66
N LEU A 155 -14.10 -16.35 -3.77
CA LEU A 155 -13.02 -16.90 -4.58
C LEU A 155 -13.28 -16.64 -6.07
N ASP A 156 -14.49 -16.86 -6.55
CA ASP A 156 -14.90 -16.61 -7.94
C ASP A 156 -14.81 -15.12 -8.30
N GLU A 157 -15.24 -14.22 -7.41
CA GLU A 157 -15.12 -12.77 -7.62
C GLU A 157 -13.64 -12.35 -7.70
N ARG A 158 -12.78 -12.93 -6.85
CA ARG A 158 -11.35 -12.62 -6.83
C ARG A 158 -10.60 -13.23 -8.01
N ILE A 159 -10.93 -14.46 -8.40
CA ILE A 159 -10.42 -15.12 -9.60
C ILE A 159 -10.84 -14.30 -10.83
N THR A 160 -12.09 -13.85 -10.91
CA THR A 160 -12.59 -13.03 -12.01
C THR A 160 -11.89 -11.67 -12.06
N SER A 161 -11.71 -11.00 -10.92
CA SER A 161 -10.96 -9.74 -10.81
C SER A 161 -9.50 -9.91 -11.25
N SER A 162 -8.84 -10.99 -10.85
CA SER A 162 -7.46 -11.30 -11.29
C SER A 162 -7.40 -11.64 -12.77
N PHE A 163 -8.39 -12.35 -13.33
CA PHE A 163 -8.47 -12.60 -14.77
C PHE A 163 -8.73 -11.33 -15.57
N ASP A 164 -9.51 -10.38 -15.06
CA ASP A 164 -9.77 -9.09 -15.71
C ASP A 164 -8.55 -8.17 -15.66
N GLU A 165 -7.75 -8.21 -14.59
CA GLU A 165 -6.44 -7.55 -14.50
C GLU A 165 -5.43 -8.10 -15.52
N VAL A 166 -5.42 -9.43 -15.71
CA VAL A 166 -4.58 -10.12 -16.72
C VAL A 166 -5.07 -9.87 -18.15
N ARG A 167 -6.39 -9.76 -18.37
CA ARG A 167 -6.98 -9.40 -19.67
C ARG A 167 -6.77 -7.94 -20.03
N GLY A 168 -6.80 -7.04 -19.05
CA GLY A 168 -6.52 -5.62 -19.24
C GLY A 168 -5.06 -5.33 -19.62
N THR A 169 -4.13 -6.21 -19.25
CA THR A 169 -2.70 -6.13 -19.58
C THR A 169 -2.34 -6.81 -20.91
N SER A 170 -3.16 -7.72 -21.42
CA SER A 170 -2.92 -8.52 -22.65
C SER A 170 -3.67 -8.03 -23.89
N GLY A 171 -4.14 -6.78 -23.89
CA GLY A 171 -4.86 -6.16 -25.00
C GLY A 171 -4.10 -6.00 -26.32
N GLU A 172 -2.80 -6.33 -26.36
CA GLU A 172 -1.98 -6.27 -27.58
C GLU A 172 -1.53 -7.65 -28.12
N TYR A 173 -1.93 -8.78 -27.53
CA TYR A 173 -1.40 -10.12 -27.91
C TYR A 173 -2.44 -11.22 -28.22
N LEU A 174 -3.69 -10.88 -28.51
CA LEU A 174 -4.73 -11.88 -28.85
C LEU A 174 -5.31 -11.69 -30.26
N GLN A 175 -4.48 -11.92 -31.28
CA GLN A 175 -4.97 -12.21 -32.64
C GLN A 175 -4.78 -13.68 -33.08
N ASP A 176 -3.99 -14.50 -32.37
CA ASP A 176 -3.54 -15.79 -32.91
C ASP A 176 -3.85 -17.06 -32.08
N LEU A 177 -4.75 -17.04 -31.10
CA LEU A 177 -5.16 -18.26 -30.38
C LEU A 177 -6.64 -18.58 -30.56
N ARG A 178 -6.99 -19.09 -31.76
CA ARG A 178 -8.20 -19.88 -31.96
C ARG A 178 -8.00 -21.28 -31.39
N ILE A 179 -8.43 -21.50 -30.15
CA ILE A 179 -8.63 -22.86 -29.63
C ILE A 179 -10.07 -23.26 -29.97
N GLU A 180 -10.20 -24.28 -30.83
CA GLU A 180 -11.46 -24.91 -31.20
C GLU A 180 -12.15 -25.48 -29.94
N ARG A 181 -13.31 -24.91 -29.59
CA ARG A 181 -14.18 -25.46 -28.56
C ARG A 181 -15.04 -26.57 -29.16
N ASN A 182 -14.68 -27.82 -28.92
CA ASN A 182 -15.67 -28.91 -28.91
C ASN A 182 -16.50 -28.78 -27.63
N ALA A 183 -17.65 -28.11 -27.74
CA ALA A 183 -18.61 -28.01 -26.65
C ALA A 183 -19.32 -29.37 -26.47
N VAL A 184 -19.18 -29.96 -25.28
CA VAL A 184 -20.15 -30.96 -24.80
C VAL A 184 -21.28 -30.18 -24.13
N GLU A 185 -22.46 -30.22 -24.73
CA GLU A 185 -23.68 -29.64 -24.15
C GLU A 185 -24.04 -30.35 -22.84
N VAL A 186 -24.10 -29.59 -21.74
CA VAL A 186 -24.84 -29.98 -20.55
C VAL A 186 -25.92 -28.91 -20.35
N ALA A 187 -27.17 -29.32 -20.53
CA ALA A 187 -28.33 -28.46 -20.42
C ALA A 187 -28.51 -27.92 -19.00
N THR A 188 -28.42 -26.61 -18.84
CA THR A 188 -28.95 -25.89 -17.68
C THR A 188 -30.02 -24.91 -18.16
N ALA A 189 -31.25 -25.12 -17.69
CA ALA A 189 -32.40 -24.29 -18.02
C ALA A 189 -32.27 -22.92 -17.36
N SER A 190 -32.13 -21.88 -18.19
CA SER A 190 -32.20 -20.47 -17.80
C SER A 190 -33.63 -19.95 -17.97
N TRP A 191 -34.11 -19.17 -16.99
CA TRP A 191 -35.24 -18.26 -17.19
C TRP A 191 -34.73 -16.82 -17.05
N ASN A 192 -35.07 -16.02 -18.08
CA ASN A 192 -34.94 -14.56 -18.23
C ASN A 192 -33.61 -14.00 -18.79
N CYS A 193 -33.46 -14.14 -20.11
CA CYS A 193 -32.74 -13.19 -20.96
C CYS A 193 -33.70 -12.09 -21.45
N ILE A 194 -33.30 -10.81 -21.37
CA ILE A 194 -33.87 -9.73 -22.19
C ILE A 194 -32.74 -9.09 -23.01
N SER A 195 -32.77 -9.44 -24.30
CA SER A 195 -32.22 -8.83 -25.52
C SER A 195 -31.15 -7.72 -25.45
N VAL A 196 -29.97 -8.04 -26.00
CA VAL A 196 -28.93 -7.09 -26.44
C VAL A 196 -29.12 -6.79 -27.95
N PRO A 197 -28.97 -5.55 -28.44
CA PRO A 197 -29.09 -5.23 -29.87
C PRO A 197 -27.91 -5.74 -30.71
N SER A 198 -28.16 -5.98 -32.00
CA SER A 198 -27.27 -6.63 -32.96
C SER A 198 -26.04 -5.80 -33.40
N LYS A 199 -24.99 -6.54 -33.80
CA LYS A 199 -23.63 -6.11 -34.17
C LYS A 199 -23.49 -5.19 -35.39
N GLU A 200 -24.57 -4.77 -36.05
CA GLU A 200 -24.52 -3.95 -37.27
C GLU A 200 -24.53 -2.43 -37.00
N ALA A 201 -24.63 -2.01 -35.73
CA ALA A 201 -24.57 -0.59 -35.36
C ALA A 201 -23.17 -0.08 -34.93
N VAL A 202 -22.15 -0.95 -34.92
CA VAL A 202 -20.83 -0.66 -34.33
C VAL A 202 -19.76 -0.29 -35.39
N GLU A 203 -20.06 -0.39 -36.68
CA GLU A 203 -19.07 -0.20 -37.75
C GLU A 203 -19.17 1.13 -38.51
N THR A 204 -20.11 2.02 -38.18
CA THR A 204 -20.33 3.30 -38.89
C THR A 204 -19.95 4.59 -38.15
N GLU A 205 -19.27 4.52 -37.00
CA GLU A 205 -18.80 5.73 -36.26
C GLU A 205 -17.26 5.85 -36.15
N ARG A 206 -16.51 5.07 -36.95
CA ARG A 206 -15.02 5.07 -36.92
C ARG A 206 -14.34 5.77 -38.09
N ALA A 207 -15.05 6.57 -38.88
CA ALA A 207 -14.41 7.34 -39.94
C ALA A 207 -15.01 8.74 -40.06
N VAL A 208 -14.14 9.75 -39.96
CA VAL A 208 -14.31 11.19 -40.26
C VAL A 208 -15.20 11.91 -39.22
N GLU A 209 -14.78 12.90 -38.41
CA GLU A 209 -14.13 14.17 -38.74
C GLU A 209 -13.52 14.83 -37.47
N ASN A 210 -12.24 15.19 -37.58
CA ASN A 210 -11.69 16.53 -37.37
C ASN A 210 -11.94 17.36 -36.09
N PHE A 211 -10.80 17.87 -35.62
CA PHE A 211 -10.53 19.07 -34.84
C PHE A 211 -11.64 20.14 -34.75
N SER A 212 -11.68 20.74 -33.57
CA SER A 212 -12.44 21.91 -33.09
C SER A 212 -13.84 21.63 -32.56
N GLU A 213 -13.97 21.63 -31.23
CA GLU A 213 -14.87 22.55 -30.53
C GLU A 213 -14.67 22.48 -29.01
N GLU A 214 -14.52 23.66 -28.41
CA GLU A 214 -14.52 23.87 -26.97
C GLU A 214 -15.91 23.59 -26.35
N MET A 215 -15.93 23.49 -25.03
CA MET A 215 -17.10 23.59 -24.14
C MET A 215 -17.97 22.32 -24.02
N HIS A 216 -17.68 21.53 -22.98
CA HIS A 216 -18.53 21.47 -21.77
C HIS A 216 -17.82 20.60 -20.72
N PHE A 217 -17.34 21.23 -19.63
CA PHE A 217 -16.96 20.53 -18.40
C PHE A 217 -18.22 19.95 -17.75
N ASN A 218 -18.69 18.83 -18.28
CA ASN A 218 -19.76 18.06 -17.67
C ASN A 218 -19.14 17.09 -16.65
N ASN A 219 -19.67 17.16 -15.42
CA ASN A 219 -19.35 16.39 -14.21
C ASN A 219 -19.57 14.87 -14.35
N LYS A 220 -19.06 14.23 -15.41
CA LYS A 220 -18.77 12.79 -15.39
C LYS A 220 -17.42 12.65 -14.73
N ARG A 221 -17.37 12.06 -13.52
CA ARG A 221 -16.12 11.67 -12.86
C ARG A 221 -15.34 10.78 -13.84
N ARG A 222 -14.40 11.36 -14.58
CA ARG A 222 -13.47 10.59 -15.42
C ARG A 222 -12.73 9.68 -14.46
N PHE A 223 -12.81 8.38 -14.71
CA PHE A 223 -12.02 7.40 -13.97
C PHE A 223 -10.55 7.74 -14.19
N ILE A 224 -9.86 8.15 -13.12
CA ILE A 224 -8.42 8.40 -13.15
C ILE A 224 -7.76 7.07 -12.79
N PRO A 225 -7.06 6.41 -13.74
CA PRO A 225 -6.38 5.16 -13.45
C PRO A 225 -5.32 5.40 -12.36
N LYS A 226 -5.06 4.36 -11.57
CA LYS A 226 -4.12 4.42 -10.47
C LYS A 226 -2.69 4.30 -11.04
N PRO A 227 -1.86 5.36 -11.06
CA PRO A 227 -0.52 5.29 -11.65
C PRO A 227 0.37 4.23 -10.99
N GLN A 228 0.12 3.95 -9.71
CA GLN A 228 0.87 2.96 -8.92
C GLN A 228 0.86 1.55 -9.52
N LEU A 229 -0.19 1.19 -10.28
CA LEU A 229 -0.29 -0.13 -10.92
C LEU A 229 0.77 -0.32 -12.03
N ASN A 230 1.31 0.77 -12.56
CA ASN A 230 2.31 0.76 -13.62
C ASN A 230 3.75 0.94 -13.10
N PHE A 231 3.94 1.08 -11.79
CA PHE A 231 5.28 1.25 -11.24
C PHE A 231 6.05 -0.05 -11.27
N ARG A 232 7.29 0.00 -11.78
CA ARG A 232 8.22 -1.14 -11.73
C ARG A 232 8.56 -1.51 -10.28
N ASP A 233 8.75 -0.50 -9.44
CA ASP A 233 9.00 -0.70 -8.01
C ASP A 233 7.66 -0.81 -7.29
N GLN A 234 7.35 -1.99 -6.76
CA GLN A 234 6.12 -2.23 -6.01
C GLN A 234 6.08 -1.41 -4.71
N ILE A 235 4.87 -0.97 -4.33
CA ILE A 235 4.66 -0.15 -3.14
C ILE A 235 4.68 -1.03 -1.88
N ASP A 236 5.57 -0.71 -0.95
CA ASP A 236 5.67 -1.40 0.33
C ASP A 236 4.84 -0.72 1.43
N ASN A 237 3.60 -1.21 1.59
CA ASN A 237 2.70 -0.83 2.68
C ASN A 237 2.77 -1.78 3.89
N THR A 238 3.76 -2.67 3.96
CA THR A 238 3.93 -3.62 5.07
C THR A 238 4.29 -2.92 6.37
N LEU A 239 4.20 -3.67 7.48
CA LEU A 239 4.55 -3.20 8.82
C LEU A 239 6.07 -3.07 9.05
N ASN A 240 6.89 -3.51 8.10
CA ASN A 240 8.33 -3.39 8.21
C ASN A 240 8.75 -1.91 8.24
N PRO A 241 9.76 -1.54 9.04
CA PRO A 241 10.34 -0.21 9.00
C PRO A 241 10.71 0.22 7.58
N PHE A 242 10.64 1.53 7.32
CA PHE A 242 11.08 2.07 6.04
C PHE A 242 12.55 1.71 5.79
N LYS A 243 12.82 1.13 4.63
CA LYS A 243 14.18 0.93 4.12
C LYS A 243 14.46 2.03 3.10
N THR A 244 15.62 2.67 3.23
CA THR A 244 16.04 3.69 2.26
C THR A 244 16.02 3.14 0.84
N LYS A 245 15.53 3.95 -0.10
CA LYS A 245 15.56 3.66 -1.54
C LYS A 245 16.82 4.19 -2.22
N LEU A 246 17.80 4.68 -1.45
CA LEU A 246 19.07 5.16 -1.99
C LEU A 246 19.78 4.02 -2.71
N ARG A 247 20.06 4.21 -4.00
CA ARG A 247 20.77 3.22 -4.83
C ARG A 247 22.24 3.55 -5.00
N ILE A 248 22.54 4.83 -5.19
CA ILE A 248 23.89 5.35 -5.43
C ILE A 248 24.06 6.55 -4.51
N LYS A 249 25.12 6.52 -3.69
CA LYS A 249 25.49 7.64 -2.82
C LYS A 249 26.48 8.54 -3.55
N HIS A 250 25.98 9.60 -4.17
CA HIS A 250 26.79 10.65 -4.80
C HIS A 250 27.40 11.59 -3.74
N HIS A 251 28.50 12.27 -4.06
CA HIS A 251 29.16 13.29 -3.21
C HIS A 251 29.51 12.82 -1.78
N GLU A 252 29.88 11.55 -1.62
CA GLU A 252 30.30 11.01 -0.31
C GLU A 252 31.56 11.72 0.22
N ILE A 253 31.55 12.04 1.52
CA ILE A 253 32.72 12.62 2.20
C ILE A 253 33.87 11.61 2.24
N SER A 254 35.09 12.09 1.98
CA SER A 254 36.29 11.25 2.09
C SER A 254 36.49 10.70 3.51
N PRO A 255 37.01 9.47 3.68
CA PRO A 255 37.21 8.86 5.00
C PRO A 255 38.03 9.71 5.98
N GLU A 256 39.01 10.49 5.50
CA GLU A 256 39.85 11.38 6.29
C GLU A 256 39.06 12.56 6.89
N LYS A 257 38.19 13.19 6.10
CA LYS A 257 37.27 14.23 6.59
C LYS A 257 36.27 13.63 7.58
N LEU A 258 35.77 12.43 7.29
CA LEU A 258 34.85 11.72 8.17
C LEU A 258 35.47 11.38 9.53
N SER A 259 36.75 11.00 9.60
CA SER A 259 37.43 10.74 10.88
C SER A 259 37.55 11.99 11.75
N ASN A 260 37.84 13.14 11.14
CA ASN A 260 37.95 14.42 11.87
C ASN A 260 36.58 14.85 12.44
N VAL A 261 35.51 14.62 11.67
CA VAL A 261 34.13 14.95 12.04
C VAL A 261 33.59 13.97 13.11
N LYS A 262 33.91 12.68 13.02
CA LYS A 262 33.53 11.71 14.06
C LYS A 262 34.19 12.04 15.40
N LEU A 263 35.45 12.50 15.40
CA LEU A 263 36.16 12.92 16.62
C LEU A 263 35.56 14.19 17.25
N SER A 264 35.04 15.14 16.45
CA SER A 264 34.37 16.33 16.99
C SER A 264 32.98 16.01 17.57
N ILE A 265 32.19 15.17 16.88
CA ILE A 265 30.86 14.75 17.35
C ILE A 265 30.96 13.88 18.61
N GLN A 266 31.95 12.99 18.71
CA GLN A 266 32.19 12.20 19.92
C GLN A 266 32.51 13.07 21.15
N ARG A 267 33.20 14.20 20.98
CA ARG A 267 33.43 15.16 22.07
C ARG A 267 32.14 15.88 22.51
N GLU A 268 31.23 16.15 21.58
CA GLU A 268 29.93 16.76 21.90
C GLU A 268 28.94 15.75 22.51
N GLN A 269 28.95 14.50 22.04
CA GLN A 269 28.11 13.41 22.58
C GLN A 269 28.54 12.99 24.00
N GLN A 270 29.84 12.99 24.32
CA GLN A 270 30.31 12.75 25.70
C GLN A 270 29.80 13.77 26.72
N LEU A 271 29.35 14.96 26.31
CA LEU A 271 28.70 15.93 27.20
C LEU A 271 27.19 15.66 27.37
N ALA A 272 26.57 14.92 26.45
CA ALA A 272 25.14 14.60 26.43
C ALA A 272 24.80 13.20 26.99
N ASP A 273 25.74 12.27 26.96
CA ASP A 273 25.56 10.86 27.38
C ASP A 273 25.44 10.64 28.91
N ASN A 274 25.41 11.70 29.72
CA ASN A 274 25.10 11.60 31.16
C ASN A 274 23.60 11.33 31.46
N ALA A 275 22.78 11.04 30.44
CA ALA A 275 21.36 10.75 30.56
C ALA A 275 21.03 9.38 29.94
N GLU A 276 21.41 8.31 30.65
CA GLU A 276 21.21 6.90 30.29
C GLU A 276 19.83 6.62 29.65
N MET A 277 19.79 6.44 28.32
CA MET A 277 18.63 5.88 27.61
C MET A 277 19.10 4.88 26.55
N GLU A 278 18.58 3.67 26.66
CA GLU A 278 18.82 2.55 25.75
C GLU A 278 18.12 2.81 24.40
N TYR A 279 18.88 3.29 23.40
CA TYR A 279 18.37 3.55 22.05
C TYR A 279 18.35 2.26 21.22
N PHE A 280 17.16 1.84 20.78
CA PHE A 280 17.06 1.05 19.55
C PHE A 280 17.72 1.86 18.42
N SER A 281 18.76 1.29 17.78
CA SER A 281 19.50 1.95 16.70
C SER A 281 18.55 2.30 15.55
N GLU A 282 18.10 3.56 15.52
CA GLU A 282 17.36 4.09 14.39
C GLU A 282 18.28 4.09 13.15
N PRO A 283 17.77 3.77 11.95
CA PRO A 283 18.57 3.85 10.74
C PRO A 283 19.03 5.29 10.53
N ALA A 284 20.35 5.49 10.57
CA ALA A 284 20.96 6.80 10.42
C ALA A 284 20.65 7.38 9.03
N HIS A 285 20.45 8.71 8.98
CA HIS A 285 20.26 9.43 7.72
C HIS A 285 21.48 9.20 6.78
N PRO A 286 21.30 8.74 5.53
CA PRO A 286 22.44 8.36 4.66
C PRO A 286 23.44 9.48 4.35
N TYR A 287 22.96 10.73 4.37
CA TYR A 287 23.73 11.96 4.16
C TYR A 287 23.95 12.77 5.45
N TYR A 288 23.86 12.13 6.63
CA TYR A 288 23.97 12.82 7.92
C TYR A 288 25.23 13.69 8.00
N TYR A 289 26.39 13.09 7.69
CA TYR A 289 27.68 13.78 7.77
C TYR A 289 27.80 14.88 6.71
N GLU A 290 27.34 14.61 5.50
CA GLU A 290 27.31 15.55 4.38
C GLU A 290 26.49 16.79 4.71
N ILE A 291 25.36 16.65 5.41
CA ILE A 291 24.51 17.77 5.79
C ILE A 291 25.15 18.61 6.91
N ILE A 292 25.59 17.98 8.01
CA ILE A 292 26.10 18.72 9.18
C ILE A 292 27.46 19.39 8.94
N THR A 293 28.23 18.88 7.98
CA THR A 293 29.54 19.44 7.61
C THR A 293 29.49 20.31 6.36
N CYS A 294 28.30 20.47 5.76
CA CYS A 294 28.14 21.33 4.59
C CYS A 294 28.40 22.79 4.99
N GLU A 295 29.53 23.32 4.54
CA GLU A 295 29.84 24.73 4.72
C GLU A 295 29.09 25.57 3.67
N PRO A 296 28.55 26.75 4.05
CA PRO A 296 27.91 27.64 3.11
C PRO A 296 28.89 28.09 2.03
N ASN A 297 28.51 27.94 0.76
CA ASN A 297 29.35 28.40 -0.34
C ASN A 297 29.41 29.94 -0.41
N SER A 298 30.36 30.48 -1.17
CA SER A 298 30.54 31.94 -1.32
C SER A 298 29.30 32.64 -1.89
N LEU A 299 28.46 31.93 -2.66
CA LEU A 299 27.21 32.44 -3.21
C LEU A 299 26.15 32.70 -2.12
N MET A 300 26.14 31.94 -1.02
CA MET A 300 25.26 32.18 0.12
C MET A 300 25.72 33.34 1.02
N LEU A 301 27.04 33.58 1.10
CA LEU A 301 27.65 34.54 2.03
C LEU A 301 28.01 35.89 1.40
N SER A 302 27.66 36.10 0.12
CA SER A 302 27.92 37.37 -0.56
C SER A 302 26.63 38.02 -1.02
N ILE A 303 26.53 39.33 -0.81
CA ILE A 303 25.48 40.15 -1.42
C ILE A 303 25.72 40.12 -2.93
N LYS A 304 24.68 39.76 -3.68
CA LYS A 304 24.67 39.84 -5.14
C LYS A 304 23.39 40.51 -5.59
N GLU A 305 23.50 41.30 -6.65
CA GLU A 305 22.33 41.91 -7.28
C GLU A 305 21.32 40.82 -7.69
N PRO A 306 20.06 40.91 -7.23
CA PRO A 306 19.00 40.01 -7.68
C PRO A 306 18.82 40.14 -9.20
N GLN A 307 18.54 39.02 -9.87
CA GLN A 307 18.31 39.04 -11.31
C GLN A 307 17.03 39.83 -11.66
N TYR A 308 17.21 40.99 -12.28
CA TYR A 308 16.13 41.90 -12.68
C TYR A 308 16.30 42.38 -14.15
N PRO A 309 15.22 42.55 -14.93
CA PRO A 309 13.82 42.24 -14.60
C PRO A 309 13.60 40.73 -14.43
N ILE A 310 12.66 40.37 -13.57
CA ILE A 310 12.25 38.98 -13.40
C ILE A 310 11.67 38.49 -14.72
N MET A 311 12.16 37.35 -15.21
CA MET A 311 11.69 36.77 -16.45
C MET A 311 10.19 36.47 -16.34
N PRO A 312 9.33 36.99 -17.22
CA PRO A 312 7.92 36.66 -17.19
C PRO A 312 7.69 35.16 -17.40
N LEU A 313 6.70 34.59 -16.71
CA LEU A 313 6.37 33.16 -16.78
C LEU A 313 6.17 32.71 -18.25
N ASN A 314 5.47 33.48 -19.08
CA ASN A 314 5.24 33.12 -20.48
C ASN A 314 6.50 33.21 -21.37
N ALA A 315 7.53 33.93 -20.95
CA ALA A 315 8.78 34.11 -21.70
C ALA A 315 9.86 33.08 -21.31
N CYS A 316 9.80 32.53 -20.10
CA CYS A 316 10.74 31.51 -19.64
C CYS A 316 10.50 30.19 -20.38
N LYS A 317 11.59 29.47 -20.71
CA LYS A 317 11.54 28.18 -21.39
C LYS A 317 10.89 27.15 -20.48
N LEU A 318 9.89 26.43 -20.98
CA LEU A 318 9.22 25.34 -20.26
C LEU A 318 9.61 23.99 -20.86
N VAL A 319 10.12 23.08 -20.04
CA VAL A 319 10.54 21.73 -20.46
C VAL A 319 9.77 20.67 -19.66
N PHE A 320 9.15 19.73 -20.37
CA PHE A 320 8.51 18.57 -19.76
C PHE A 320 9.48 17.39 -19.69
N VAL A 321 9.64 16.83 -18.51
CA VAL A 321 10.52 15.67 -18.28
C VAL A 321 9.64 14.46 -17.97
N ARG A 322 9.49 13.58 -18.96
CA ARG A 322 8.64 12.37 -18.89
C ARG A 322 9.34 11.09 -19.38
N SER A 323 10.64 11.17 -19.67
CA SER A 323 11.45 10.02 -20.11
C SER A 323 12.84 10.08 -19.48
N LYS A 324 13.50 8.92 -19.35
CA LYS A 324 14.85 8.81 -18.81
C LYS A 324 15.85 9.72 -19.52
N LYS A 325 15.74 9.86 -20.84
CA LYS A 325 16.61 10.75 -21.64
C LYS A 325 16.47 12.21 -21.20
N PHE A 326 15.23 12.71 -21.08
CA PHE A 326 14.99 14.08 -20.61
C PHE A 326 15.39 14.26 -19.14
N LEU A 327 15.22 13.23 -18.31
CA LEU A 327 15.67 13.26 -16.92
C LEU A 327 17.19 13.38 -16.82
N GLN A 328 17.93 12.65 -17.65
CA GLN A 328 19.39 12.79 -17.72
C GLN A 328 19.82 14.17 -18.23
N SER A 329 19.13 14.72 -19.24
CA SER A 329 19.39 16.08 -19.70
C SER A 329 19.15 17.13 -18.61
N LEU A 330 18.11 16.94 -17.80
CA LEU A 330 17.85 17.77 -16.63
C LEU A 330 18.99 17.64 -15.59
N VAL A 331 19.41 16.42 -15.22
CA VAL A 331 20.55 16.22 -14.30
C VAL A 331 21.79 16.97 -14.76
N ASN A 332 22.15 16.83 -16.04
CA ASN A 332 23.32 17.50 -16.61
C ASN A 332 23.20 19.04 -16.54
N ASP A 333 22.01 19.58 -16.81
CA ASP A 333 21.76 21.01 -16.67
C ASP A 333 21.90 21.46 -15.22
N LEU A 334 21.23 20.77 -14.28
CA LEU A 334 21.28 21.10 -12.85
C LEU A 334 22.70 21.06 -12.29
N ASN A 335 23.52 20.08 -12.68
CA ASN A 335 24.94 19.99 -12.31
C ASN A 335 25.78 21.17 -12.81
N SER A 336 25.32 21.92 -13.81
CA SER A 336 25.98 23.13 -14.31
C SER A 336 25.52 24.42 -13.60
N GLN A 337 24.46 24.35 -12.79
CA GLN A 337 23.89 25.49 -12.09
C GLN A 337 24.58 25.74 -10.75
N GLN A 338 24.58 26.99 -10.30
CA GLN A 338 24.99 27.32 -8.92
C GLN A 338 23.85 27.15 -7.91
N ALA A 339 22.61 27.24 -8.39
CA ALA A 339 21.40 27.06 -7.59
C ALA A 339 20.21 26.72 -8.47
N PHE A 340 19.25 25.97 -7.93
CA PHE A 340 17.96 25.74 -8.56
C PHE A 340 16.85 25.68 -7.50
N ALA A 341 15.64 26.08 -7.91
CA ALA A 341 14.45 26.01 -7.07
C ALA A 341 13.72 24.69 -7.26
N VAL A 342 13.10 24.17 -6.20
CA VAL A 342 12.34 22.91 -6.22
C VAL A 342 11.01 23.07 -5.47
N ASP A 343 9.94 22.53 -6.03
CA ASP A 343 8.68 22.27 -5.34
C ASP A 343 8.09 20.92 -5.78
N LEU A 344 7.12 20.40 -5.02
CA LEU A 344 6.45 19.12 -5.27
C LEU A 344 4.93 19.23 -5.22
N GLU A 345 4.25 18.38 -6.02
CA GLU A 345 2.83 18.12 -5.82
C GLU A 345 2.59 16.71 -5.31
N HIS A 346 1.71 16.57 -4.32
CA HIS A 346 1.48 15.32 -3.61
C HIS A 346 0.00 14.94 -3.55
N ASN A 347 -0.30 13.65 -3.66
CA ASN A 347 -1.64 13.10 -3.43
C ASN A 347 -1.60 12.00 -2.37
N SER A 348 -2.42 12.16 -1.33
CA SER A 348 -2.59 11.17 -0.26
C SER A 348 -4.00 10.59 -0.17
N TYR A 349 -4.90 10.94 -1.09
CA TYR A 349 -6.28 10.45 -1.04
C TYR A 349 -6.41 9.05 -1.62
N ARG A 350 -5.66 8.75 -2.70
CA ARG A 350 -5.71 7.48 -3.43
C ARG A 350 -4.39 6.70 -3.37
N SER A 351 -3.73 6.80 -2.22
CA SER A 351 -2.53 6.05 -1.81
C SER A 351 -2.48 6.03 -0.29
N TYR A 352 -1.96 4.95 0.30
CA TYR A 352 -1.92 4.79 1.75
C TYR A 352 -0.93 5.75 2.42
N TYR A 353 0.32 5.73 1.98
CA TYR A 353 1.34 6.67 2.47
C TYR A 353 1.39 7.98 1.68
N GLY A 354 0.70 8.04 0.54
CA GLY A 354 0.73 9.14 -0.42
C GLY A 354 1.77 8.93 -1.52
N LEU A 355 1.68 9.74 -2.56
CA LEU A 355 2.59 9.72 -3.70
C LEU A 355 2.91 11.12 -4.22
N THR A 356 4.15 11.34 -4.62
CA THR A 356 4.58 12.54 -5.33
C THR A 356 4.12 12.45 -6.78
N CYS A 357 3.29 13.40 -7.19
CA CYS A 357 2.62 13.43 -8.48
C CYS A 357 3.33 14.32 -9.50
N LEU A 358 4.13 15.28 -9.05
CA LEU A 358 4.83 16.23 -9.91
C LEU A 358 6.04 16.81 -9.17
N LEU A 359 7.13 17.05 -9.88
CA LEU A 359 8.28 17.83 -9.41
C LEU A 359 8.36 19.10 -10.28
N GLN A 360 8.49 20.26 -9.66
CA GLN A 360 8.80 21.51 -10.35
C GLN A 360 10.21 21.91 -10.01
N ILE A 361 11.02 22.18 -11.05
CA ILE A 361 12.39 22.62 -10.88
C ILE A 361 12.61 23.84 -11.75
N SER A 362 13.14 24.92 -11.18
CA SER A 362 13.45 26.12 -11.95
C SER A 362 14.92 26.47 -11.81
N THR A 363 15.59 26.66 -12.96
CA THR A 363 16.87 27.36 -13.04
C THR A 363 16.59 28.85 -13.22
N ARG A 364 17.64 29.64 -13.50
CA ARG A 364 17.50 31.08 -13.77
C ARG A 364 16.80 31.39 -15.10
N ASP A 365 16.73 30.43 -16.01
CA ASP A 365 16.30 30.62 -17.40
C ASP A 365 15.34 29.55 -17.93
N THR A 366 15.16 28.44 -17.21
CA THR A 366 14.32 27.31 -17.62
C THR A 366 13.49 26.78 -16.45
N ASP A 367 12.19 26.56 -16.71
CA ASP A 367 11.30 25.84 -15.81
C ASP A 367 11.08 24.41 -16.31
N TYR A 368 11.20 23.45 -15.40
CA TYR A 368 11.03 22.03 -15.65
C TYR A 368 9.82 21.52 -14.91
N ILE A 369 8.96 20.79 -15.63
CA ILE A 369 7.84 20.05 -15.06
C ILE A 369 8.13 18.57 -15.26
N VAL A 370 8.50 17.91 -14.17
CA VAL A 370 8.89 16.50 -14.16
C VAL A 370 7.69 15.67 -13.76
N ASP A 371 7.21 14.84 -14.70
CA ASP A 371 6.14 13.86 -14.46
C ASP A 371 6.78 12.54 -14.02
N PRO A 372 6.72 12.17 -12.73
CA PRO A 372 7.42 11.00 -12.23
C PRO A 372 6.77 9.68 -12.67
N PHE A 373 5.48 9.65 -13.02
CA PHE A 373 4.78 8.38 -13.26
C PHE A 373 5.41 7.48 -14.35
N PRO A 374 5.73 7.98 -15.56
CA PRO A 374 6.37 7.15 -16.59
C PRO A 374 7.85 6.81 -16.29
N ILE A 375 8.48 7.47 -15.32
CA ILE A 375 9.91 7.38 -15.03
C ILE A 375 10.19 7.12 -13.55
N TRP A 376 9.23 6.57 -12.82
CA TRP A 376 9.25 6.47 -11.35
C TRP A 376 10.52 5.80 -10.84
N HIS A 377 10.87 4.68 -11.46
CA HIS A 377 12.06 3.89 -11.15
C HIS A 377 13.39 4.59 -11.45
N GLU A 378 13.39 5.62 -12.32
CA GLU A 378 14.59 6.33 -12.77
C GLU A 378 14.82 7.62 -11.98
N MET A 379 13.83 8.09 -11.20
CA MET A 379 13.89 9.37 -10.49
C MET A 379 15.09 9.49 -9.53
N TYR A 380 15.64 8.38 -9.04
CA TYR A 380 16.80 8.36 -8.13
C TYR A 380 18.03 9.09 -8.70
N ILE A 381 18.16 9.24 -10.03
CA ILE A 381 19.32 9.93 -10.63
C ILE A 381 19.35 11.43 -10.32
N LEU A 382 18.22 12.03 -9.95
CA LEU A 382 18.18 13.42 -9.47
C LEU A 382 18.91 13.59 -8.13
N ASN A 383 19.22 12.51 -7.42
CA ASN A 383 19.96 12.58 -6.17
C ASN A 383 21.34 13.23 -6.35
N GLU A 384 22.00 13.06 -7.51
CA GLU A 384 23.31 13.65 -7.79
C GLU A 384 23.32 15.19 -7.60
N PRO A 385 22.57 16.00 -8.38
CA PRO A 385 22.54 17.45 -8.17
C PRO A 385 21.91 17.86 -6.83
N PHE A 386 20.97 17.07 -6.29
CA PHE A 386 20.30 17.38 -5.03
C PHE A 386 21.22 17.24 -3.80
N VAL A 387 22.26 16.41 -3.87
CA VAL A 387 23.22 16.23 -2.78
C VAL A 387 24.59 16.87 -3.05
N ASP A 388 24.80 17.53 -4.19
CA ASP A 388 26.01 18.32 -4.43
C ASP A 388 26.09 19.51 -3.45
N PRO A 389 27.08 19.56 -2.54
CA PRO A 389 27.20 20.66 -1.58
C PRO A 389 27.52 22.01 -2.24
N ASN A 390 27.97 22.05 -3.51
CA ASN A 390 28.30 23.30 -4.20
C ASN A 390 27.07 23.97 -4.83
N ILE A 391 25.97 23.23 -5.00
CA ILE A 391 24.75 23.72 -5.65
C ILE A 391 23.70 24.00 -4.58
N VAL A 392 23.14 25.21 -4.57
CA VAL A 392 22.09 25.56 -3.60
C VAL A 392 20.74 25.05 -4.08
N LYS A 393 20.06 24.26 -3.24
CA LYS A 393 18.66 23.89 -3.48
C LYS A 393 17.77 24.90 -2.76
N VAL A 394 16.95 25.64 -3.49
CA VAL A 394 16.03 26.62 -2.90
C VAL A 394 14.63 26.03 -2.85
N MET A 395 14.04 25.97 -1.66
CA MET A 395 12.66 25.48 -1.47
C MET A 395 11.88 26.42 -0.55
N HIS A 396 10.58 26.16 -0.39
CA HIS A 396 9.73 26.94 0.51
C HIS A 396 8.88 26.02 1.40
N GLY A 397 9.19 25.96 2.69
CA GLY A 397 8.46 25.15 3.66
C GLY A 397 8.61 23.65 3.39
N SER A 398 9.83 23.19 3.15
CA SER A 398 10.10 21.92 2.47
C SER A 398 10.08 20.67 3.36
N SER A 399 9.62 20.77 4.61
CA SER A 399 9.69 19.66 5.58
C SER A 399 8.97 18.40 5.09
N GLN A 400 7.84 18.55 4.41
CA GLN A 400 7.13 17.40 3.85
C GLN A 400 7.79 16.90 2.56
N ASP A 401 8.31 17.82 1.75
CA ASP A 401 8.96 17.51 0.48
C ASP A 401 10.21 16.67 0.66
N ILE A 402 11.04 16.99 1.66
CA ILE A 402 12.20 16.19 2.03
C ILE A 402 11.81 14.74 2.32
N GLN A 403 10.71 14.53 3.07
CA GLN A 403 10.24 13.19 3.38
C GLN A 403 9.66 12.46 2.16
N TRP A 404 8.97 13.18 1.27
CA TRP A 404 8.40 12.61 0.04
C TRP A 404 9.48 12.21 -0.97
N LEU A 405 10.52 13.03 -1.14
CA LEU A 405 11.70 12.72 -1.96
C LEU A 405 12.38 11.43 -1.50
N GLN A 406 12.56 11.26 -0.19
CA GLN A 406 13.12 10.03 0.39
C GLN A 406 12.20 8.82 0.17
N ARG A 407 10.91 8.96 0.52
CA ARG A 407 9.92 7.87 0.46
C ARG A 407 9.75 7.35 -0.96
N ASP A 408 9.63 8.24 -1.94
CA ASP A 408 9.24 7.87 -3.30
C ASP A 408 10.45 7.50 -4.14
N PHE A 409 11.50 8.33 -4.09
CA PHE A 409 12.60 8.29 -5.07
C PHE A 409 13.98 8.02 -4.47
N GLY A 410 14.12 8.01 -3.13
CA GLY A 410 15.42 7.86 -2.47
C GLY A 410 16.34 9.08 -2.70
N ILE A 411 15.75 10.26 -2.91
CA ILE A 411 16.47 11.52 -3.10
C ILE A 411 16.62 12.20 -1.73
N TYR A 412 17.82 12.71 -1.47
CA TYR A 412 18.17 13.50 -0.28
C TYR A 412 18.61 14.90 -0.71
N VAL A 413 18.68 15.84 0.24
CA VAL A 413 19.09 17.23 -0.06
C VAL A 413 20.24 17.63 0.85
N VAL A 414 21.32 18.14 0.25
CA VAL A 414 22.46 18.78 0.92
C VAL A 414 22.54 20.21 0.43
N ASN A 415 22.92 21.19 1.26
CA ASN A 415 22.97 22.61 0.87
C ASN A 415 21.59 23.19 0.48
N LEU A 416 20.60 23.01 1.37
CA LEU A 416 19.26 23.58 1.25
C LEU A 416 19.23 25.02 1.77
N PHE A 417 18.54 25.89 1.03
CA PHE A 417 18.04 27.16 1.53
C PHE A 417 16.50 27.13 1.53
N ASP A 418 15.89 27.04 2.70
CA ASP A 418 14.44 27.13 2.82
C ASP A 418 14.01 28.59 3.06
N THR A 419 13.32 29.16 2.09
CA THR A 419 12.80 30.53 2.16
C THR A 419 11.79 30.73 3.30
N TYR A 420 11.09 29.69 3.76
CA TYR A 420 10.20 29.77 4.93
C TYR A 420 11.00 30.15 6.19
N HIS A 421 12.14 29.48 6.42
CA HIS A 421 13.01 29.77 7.58
C HIS A 421 13.60 31.17 7.47
N ALA A 422 13.99 31.60 6.27
CA ALA A 422 14.46 32.96 6.03
C ALA A 422 13.40 34.01 6.38
N MET A 423 12.15 33.81 5.95
CA MET A 423 11.04 34.71 6.28
C MET A 423 10.74 34.75 7.78
N GLU A 424 10.89 33.63 8.48
CA GLU A 424 10.73 33.55 9.93
C GLU A 424 11.83 34.32 10.66
N VAL A 425 13.10 34.15 10.26
CA VAL A 425 14.25 34.87 10.83
C VAL A 425 14.20 36.36 10.54
N LEU A 426 13.72 36.76 9.36
CA LEU A 426 13.50 38.16 8.98
C LEU A 426 12.22 38.77 9.58
N GLU A 427 11.47 38.00 10.37
CA GLU A 427 10.24 38.41 11.04
C GLU A 427 9.17 38.96 10.07
N MET A 428 9.07 38.39 8.88
CA MET A 428 8.04 38.78 7.92
C MET A 428 6.63 38.48 8.46
N PRO A 429 5.62 39.30 8.13
CA PRO A 429 4.29 39.19 8.75
C PRO A 429 3.54 37.89 8.38
N GLN A 430 3.87 37.30 7.23
CA GLN A 430 3.38 35.98 6.83
C GLN A 430 4.54 35.18 6.26
N ARG A 431 4.43 33.85 6.31
CA ARG A 431 5.48 32.91 5.89
C ARG A 431 5.05 32.02 4.72
N SER A 432 4.05 32.44 3.95
CA SER A 432 3.55 31.65 2.81
C SER A 432 4.22 32.09 1.50
N LEU A 433 4.44 31.15 0.59
CA LEU A 433 5.01 31.42 -0.74
C LEU A 433 4.22 32.50 -1.49
N LYS A 434 2.89 32.42 -1.46
CA LYS A 434 2.00 33.44 -2.03
C LYS A 434 2.27 34.84 -1.49
N PHE A 435 2.54 34.96 -0.19
CA PHE A 435 2.87 36.24 0.41
C PHE A 435 4.26 36.69 -0.05
N LEU A 436 5.26 35.80 -0.01
CA LEU A 436 6.63 36.10 -0.44
C LEU A 436 6.69 36.62 -1.87
N VAL A 437 6.07 35.90 -2.82
CA VAL A 437 6.03 36.29 -4.23
C VAL A 437 5.25 37.59 -4.42
N LYS A 438 4.13 37.78 -3.72
CA LYS A 438 3.38 39.04 -3.82
C LYS A 438 4.20 40.22 -3.32
N GLU A 439 4.91 40.06 -2.20
CA GLU A 439 5.68 41.13 -1.56
C GLU A 439 6.91 41.52 -2.38
N LEU A 440 7.68 40.53 -2.84
CA LEU A 440 8.97 40.77 -3.49
C LEU A 440 8.87 40.93 -5.01
N VAL A 441 7.87 40.30 -5.64
CA VAL A 441 7.71 40.25 -7.10
C VAL A 441 6.48 41.04 -7.58
N GLY A 442 5.51 41.29 -6.69
CA GLY A 442 4.24 41.95 -7.05
C GLY A 442 3.22 41.02 -7.73
N VAL A 443 3.53 39.72 -7.86
CA VAL A 443 2.67 38.73 -8.53
C VAL A 443 1.73 38.04 -7.52
N LYS A 444 0.45 37.92 -7.89
CA LYS A 444 -0.54 37.20 -7.08
C LYS A 444 -0.62 35.73 -7.53
N LEU A 445 -0.10 34.82 -6.72
CA LEU A 445 -0.27 33.38 -6.96
C LEU A 445 -1.73 32.94 -6.75
N ASP A 446 -2.22 32.13 -7.69
CA ASP A 446 -3.49 31.41 -7.56
C ASP A 446 -3.31 30.27 -6.54
N LYS A 447 -4.35 29.95 -5.78
CA LYS A 447 -4.38 28.82 -4.82
C LYS A 447 -5.42 27.77 -5.16
N SER A 448 -6.10 27.91 -6.30
CA SER A 448 -7.22 27.06 -6.69
C SER A 448 -6.87 25.58 -6.86
N TYR A 449 -5.59 25.24 -7.11
CA TYR A 449 -5.13 23.87 -7.36
C TYR A 449 -4.38 23.20 -6.21
N GLN A 450 -4.22 23.86 -5.06
CA GLN A 450 -3.50 23.29 -3.90
C GLN A 450 -4.07 21.95 -3.39
N THR A 451 -5.37 21.71 -3.58
CA THR A 451 -6.07 20.48 -3.18
C THR A 451 -6.56 19.65 -4.36
N ALA A 452 -6.08 19.95 -5.57
CA ALA A 452 -6.46 19.24 -6.78
C ALA A 452 -5.92 17.81 -6.80
N ASP A 453 -6.54 16.96 -7.61
CA ASP A 453 -6.00 15.63 -7.88
C ASP A 453 -4.87 15.73 -8.92
N TRP A 454 -3.63 15.87 -8.45
CA TRP A 454 -2.44 15.97 -9.28
C TRP A 454 -2.09 14.69 -10.05
N ARG A 455 -2.87 13.62 -9.91
CA ARG A 455 -2.72 12.40 -10.71
C ARG A 455 -3.32 12.55 -12.12
N ILE A 456 -4.13 13.58 -12.35
CA ILE A 456 -4.80 13.82 -13.64
C ILE A 456 -3.74 13.97 -14.75
N ARG A 457 -3.95 13.26 -15.86
CA ARG A 457 -3.17 13.40 -17.10
C ARG A 457 -4.12 13.43 -18.32
N PRO A 458 -3.83 14.26 -19.35
CA PRO A 458 -2.82 15.33 -19.35
C PRO A 458 -3.15 16.44 -18.34
N LEU A 459 -2.13 17.17 -17.87
CA LEU A 459 -2.33 18.30 -16.97
C LEU A 459 -3.03 19.45 -17.71
N GLY A 460 -4.05 20.05 -17.10
CA GLY A 460 -4.71 21.22 -17.64
C GLY A 460 -3.79 22.45 -17.62
N SER A 461 -3.97 23.38 -18.56
CA SER A 461 -3.13 24.59 -18.69
C SER A 461 -3.05 25.42 -17.40
N LYS A 462 -4.16 25.50 -16.65
CA LYS A 462 -4.21 26.21 -15.36
C LYS A 462 -3.43 25.48 -14.25
N MET A 463 -3.50 24.15 -14.19
CA MET A 463 -2.69 23.36 -13.25
C MET A 463 -1.20 23.51 -13.57
N LEU A 464 -0.85 23.51 -14.86
CA LEU A 464 0.52 23.71 -15.31
C LEU A 464 1.05 25.09 -14.94
N ALA A 465 0.26 26.15 -15.17
CA ALA A 465 0.63 27.51 -14.80
C ALA A 465 0.80 27.66 -13.27
N TYR A 466 -0.08 27.04 -12.49
CA TYR A 466 0.03 26.97 -11.03
C TYR A 466 1.35 26.31 -10.61
N ALA A 467 1.57 25.05 -11.01
CA ALA A 467 2.75 24.29 -10.61
C ALA A 467 4.03 25.04 -10.97
N ARG A 468 4.11 25.53 -12.21
CA ARG A 468 5.26 26.28 -12.69
C ARG A 468 5.53 27.53 -11.84
N SER A 469 4.49 28.22 -11.37
CA SER A 469 4.65 29.45 -10.60
C SER A 469 5.22 29.24 -9.19
N ASP A 470 5.14 28.02 -8.65
CA ASP A 470 5.63 27.72 -7.29
C ASP A 470 7.16 27.68 -7.20
N SER A 471 7.86 27.27 -8.27
CA SER A 471 9.34 27.29 -8.32
C SER A 471 9.91 28.50 -9.09
N HIS A 472 9.19 29.01 -10.10
CA HIS A 472 9.70 29.99 -11.06
C HIS A 472 10.25 31.28 -10.43
N TYR A 473 9.53 31.84 -9.45
CA TYR A 473 9.92 33.10 -8.79
C TYR A 473 10.91 32.90 -7.65
N LEU A 474 11.13 31.65 -7.23
CA LEU A 474 11.72 31.35 -5.93
C LEU A 474 13.22 31.69 -5.87
N LEU A 475 13.94 31.55 -6.98
CA LEU A 475 15.36 31.95 -7.05
C LEU A 475 15.56 33.47 -6.91
N TYR A 476 14.65 34.28 -7.46
CA TYR A 476 14.66 35.73 -7.25
C TYR A 476 14.34 36.06 -5.79
N CYS A 477 13.30 35.44 -5.22
CA CYS A 477 12.97 35.62 -3.81
C CYS A 477 14.15 35.24 -2.91
N TRP A 478 14.87 34.15 -3.24
CA TRP A 478 16.08 33.77 -2.53
C TRP A 478 17.18 34.82 -2.59
N ASP A 479 17.46 35.44 -3.76
CA ASP A 479 18.47 36.50 -3.84
C ASP A 479 18.15 37.67 -2.91
N VAL A 480 16.89 38.09 -2.90
CA VAL A 480 16.43 39.21 -2.06
C VAL A 480 16.50 38.84 -0.58
N LEU A 481 16.01 37.64 -0.19
CA LEU A 481 16.06 37.17 1.19
C LEU A 481 17.51 36.97 1.67
N ARG A 482 18.39 36.43 0.82
CA ARG A 482 19.83 36.29 1.11
C ARG A 482 20.42 37.65 1.43
N ASN A 483 20.22 38.64 0.56
CA ASN A 483 20.76 39.99 0.78
C ASN A 483 20.21 40.61 2.07
N GLN A 484 18.90 40.50 2.33
CA GLN A 484 18.30 41.01 3.58
C GLN A 484 18.87 40.35 4.84
N LEU A 485 19.14 39.04 4.79
CA LEU A 485 19.77 38.32 5.91
C LEU A 485 21.21 38.79 6.15
N LEU A 486 21.98 39.02 5.09
CA LEU A 486 23.36 39.50 5.18
C LEU A 486 23.41 40.97 5.64
N ASP A 487 22.51 41.82 5.14
CA ASP A 487 22.43 43.25 5.51
C ASP A 487 22.03 43.47 6.97
N ARG A 488 21.15 42.61 7.50
CA ARG A 488 20.70 42.68 8.91
C ARG A 488 21.56 41.85 9.86
N GLY A 489 22.38 40.95 9.33
CA GLY A 489 23.27 40.09 10.10
C GLY A 489 24.46 40.86 10.65
N ASN A 490 25.14 40.26 11.62
CA ASN A 490 26.42 40.78 12.11
C ASN A 490 27.60 40.38 11.19
N GLU A 491 28.84 40.72 11.58
CA GLU A 491 30.07 40.40 10.81
C GLU A 491 30.28 38.88 10.56
N TYR A 492 29.62 38.02 11.32
CA TYR A 492 29.66 36.56 11.18
C TYR A 492 28.47 35.99 10.38
N ASN A 493 27.60 36.84 9.82
CA ASN A 493 26.39 36.45 9.10
C ASN A 493 25.47 35.53 9.92
N ASP A 494 25.31 35.82 11.20
CA ASP A 494 24.54 35.01 12.17
C ASP A 494 23.12 34.66 11.70
N LEU A 495 22.38 35.61 11.13
CA LEU A 495 21.02 35.36 10.62
C LEU A 495 21.02 34.34 9.48
N MET A 496 21.97 34.44 8.55
CA MET A 496 22.15 33.44 7.49
C MET A 496 22.45 32.07 8.08
N MET A 497 23.33 32.00 9.09
CA MET A 497 23.70 30.73 9.73
C MET A 497 22.50 30.07 10.43
N ILE A 498 21.62 30.85 11.05
CA ILE A 498 20.37 30.32 11.65
C ILE A 498 19.48 29.70 10.58
N VAL A 499 19.29 30.36 9.43
CA VAL A 499 18.48 29.84 8.32
C VAL A 499 19.06 28.55 7.77
N LEU A 500 20.37 28.49 7.56
CA LEU A 500 21.04 27.29 7.06
C LEU A 500 21.01 26.15 8.07
N LYS A 501 21.15 26.43 9.36
CA LYS A 501 20.98 25.42 10.42
C LYS A 501 19.56 24.82 10.40
N ARG A 502 18.52 25.65 10.36
CA ARG A 502 17.12 25.18 10.28
C ARG A 502 16.84 24.41 8.99
N SER A 503 17.47 24.83 7.88
CA SER A 503 17.40 24.11 6.60
C SER A 503 18.07 22.75 6.70
N ASN A 504 19.25 22.65 7.33
CA ASN A 504 19.93 21.38 7.60
C ASN A 504 19.10 20.47 8.51
N ASP A 505 18.49 21.00 9.58
CA ASP A 505 17.58 20.24 10.46
C ASP A 505 16.38 19.69 9.66
N THR A 506 15.91 20.44 8.65
CA THR A 506 14.85 20.00 7.74
C THR A 506 15.34 18.86 6.84
N CYS A 507 16.55 18.96 6.28
CA CYS A 507 17.17 17.91 5.48
C CYS A 507 17.48 16.64 6.28
N LEU A 508 17.80 16.75 7.57
CA LEU A 508 18.12 15.62 8.45
C LEU A 508 16.90 14.77 8.84
N GLN A 509 15.68 15.23 8.53
CA GLN A 509 14.48 14.44 8.77
C GLN A 509 14.57 13.10 8.02
N VAL A 510 14.28 12.00 8.71
CA VAL A 510 14.20 10.67 8.10
C VAL A 510 12.73 10.29 7.96
N TYR A 511 12.31 9.91 6.75
CA TYR A 511 10.96 9.40 6.56
C TYR A 511 10.72 8.15 7.41
N LYS A 512 9.66 8.18 8.22
CA LYS A 512 9.20 7.05 9.03
C LYS A 512 7.78 6.68 8.61
N LYS A 513 7.56 5.38 8.35
CA LYS A 513 6.22 4.85 8.10
C LYS A 513 5.34 5.13 9.32
N LYS A 514 4.16 5.68 9.06
CA LYS A 514 3.13 5.86 10.09
C LYS A 514 2.38 4.54 10.29
N PHE A 515 2.13 4.21 11.54
CA PHE A 515 1.38 3.02 11.95
C PHE A 515 0.15 3.42 12.77
N PRO A 516 -0.96 2.66 12.65
CA PRO A 516 -2.11 2.87 13.51
C PRO A 516 -1.67 2.65 14.97
N ASN A 517 -1.95 3.62 15.83
CA ASN A 517 -1.57 3.56 17.23
C ASN A 517 -2.75 3.91 18.15
N GLU A 518 -2.62 3.53 19.41
CA GLU A 518 -3.61 3.75 20.46
C GLU A 518 -3.86 5.23 20.75
N PHE A 519 -2.86 6.10 20.53
CA PHE A 519 -2.99 7.53 20.76
C PHE A 519 -3.99 8.17 19.78
N GLU A 520 -3.86 7.88 18.48
CA GLU A 520 -4.79 8.35 17.46
C GLU A 520 -6.19 7.73 17.62
N LEU A 521 -6.28 6.46 18.06
CA LEU A 521 -7.55 5.84 18.40
C LEU A 521 -8.25 6.57 19.56
N LYS A 522 -7.53 6.90 20.63
CA LYS A 522 -8.07 7.68 21.76
C LYS A 522 -8.50 9.09 21.35
N LYS A 523 -7.77 9.72 20.44
CA LYS A 523 -8.15 11.03 19.86
C LYS A 523 -9.42 10.93 19.00
N LEU A 524 -9.68 9.78 18.39
CA LEU A 524 -10.92 9.52 17.68
C LEU A 524 -12.08 9.26 18.67
N GLU A 525 -11.83 8.53 19.76
CA GLU A 525 -12.77 8.29 20.86
C GLU A 525 -13.16 9.59 21.59
N SER A 526 -12.22 10.51 21.81
CA SER A 526 -12.51 11.78 22.50
C SER A 526 -13.40 12.74 21.71
N LYS A 527 -13.61 12.48 20.41
CA LYS A 527 -14.50 13.27 19.55
C LYS A 527 -15.96 12.83 19.63
N PHE A 528 -16.29 11.81 20.42
CA PHE A 528 -17.69 11.46 20.67
C PHE A 528 -18.30 12.43 21.69
N PRO A 529 -19.57 12.86 21.50
CA PRO A 529 -20.24 13.74 22.46
C PRO A 529 -20.70 13.02 23.73
N PHE A 530 -20.49 11.70 23.82
CA PHE A 530 -20.85 10.85 24.94
C PHE A 530 -19.77 9.78 25.14
N ASN A 531 -19.75 9.17 26.33
CA ASN A 531 -18.85 8.05 26.62
C ASN A 531 -19.34 6.78 25.92
N LEU A 532 -18.46 6.14 25.17
CA LEU A 532 -18.74 4.86 24.54
C LEU A 532 -18.78 3.73 25.58
N ASP A 533 -19.72 2.81 25.43
CA ASP A 533 -19.74 1.56 26.21
C ASP A 533 -18.66 0.57 25.71
N ASN A 534 -18.50 -0.56 26.40
CA ASN A 534 -17.48 -1.55 26.07
C ASN A 534 -17.64 -2.16 24.67
N ARG A 535 -18.88 -2.35 24.19
CA ARG A 535 -19.15 -2.88 22.85
C ARG A 535 -18.79 -1.86 21.79
N GLN A 536 -19.20 -0.61 21.99
CA GLN A 536 -18.91 0.50 21.09
C GLN A 536 -17.41 0.78 21.01
N LYS A 537 -16.68 0.73 22.14
CA LYS A 537 -15.21 0.85 22.16
C LYS A 537 -14.53 -0.28 21.41
N TYR A 538 -15.00 -1.52 21.58
CA TYR A 538 -14.49 -2.66 20.82
C TYR A 538 -14.74 -2.49 19.32
N ALA A 539 -15.95 -2.15 18.91
CA ALA A 539 -16.28 -1.91 17.51
C ALA A 539 -15.41 -0.78 16.92
N LEU A 540 -15.25 0.33 17.65
CA LEU A 540 -14.39 1.44 17.24
C LEU A 540 -12.95 0.96 16.98
N ARG A 541 -12.38 0.23 17.94
CA ARG A 541 -11.02 -0.31 17.86
C ARG A 541 -10.86 -1.27 16.68
N MET A 542 -11.75 -2.25 16.55
CA MET A 542 -11.68 -3.25 15.49
C MET A 542 -11.86 -2.63 14.11
N LEU A 543 -12.84 -1.73 13.93
CA LEU A 543 -13.04 -1.01 12.67
C LEU A 543 -11.85 -0.10 12.33
N TYR A 544 -11.21 0.50 13.31
CA TYR A 544 -10.02 1.33 13.11
C TYR A 544 -8.85 0.54 12.55
N TYR A 545 -8.52 -0.62 13.15
CA TYR A 545 -7.43 -1.48 12.68
C TYR A 545 -7.80 -2.22 11.38
N TRP A 546 -9.05 -2.66 11.23
CA TRP A 546 -9.54 -3.26 9.99
C TRP A 546 -9.38 -2.30 8.81
N ARG A 547 -9.83 -1.05 8.98
CA ARG A 547 -9.70 0.00 7.95
C ARG A 547 -8.26 0.24 7.55
N ASP A 548 -7.34 0.24 8.53
CA ASP A 548 -5.91 0.38 8.26
C ASP A 548 -5.38 -0.80 7.42
N GLY A 549 -5.77 -2.03 7.77
CA GLY A 549 -5.39 -3.24 7.02
C GLY A 549 -5.87 -3.19 5.56
N VAL A 550 -7.14 -2.88 5.32
CA VAL A 550 -7.69 -2.76 3.96
C VAL A 550 -6.98 -1.64 3.17
N ALA A 551 -6.77 -0.48 3.82
CA ALA A 551 -6.10 0.66 3.20
C ALA A 551 -4.66 0.33 2.78
N ARG A 552 -3.92 -0.47 3.56
CA ARG A 552 -2.58 -0.95 3.20
C ARG A 552 -2.60 -1.89 1.99
N ILE A 553 -3.46 -2.91 2.03
CA ILE A 553 -3.56 -3.95 0.99
C ILE A 553 -3.92 -3.33 -0.35
N THR A 554 -4.87 -2.38 -0.34
CA THR A 554 -5.35 -1.74 -1.56
C THR A 554 -4.52 -0.53 -1.99
N ASP A 555 -3.49 -0.14 -1.22
CA ASP A 555 -2.78 1.14 -1.33
C ASP A 555 -3.74 2.31 -1.53
N GLU A 556 -4.67 2.47 -0.58
CA GLU A 556 -5.64 3.55 -0.56
C GLU A 556 -5.55 4.30 0.77
N SER A 557 -6.02 5.55 0.82
CA SER A 557 -6.05 6.25 2.10
C SER A 557 -7.12 5.67 3.02
N VAL A 558 -6.88 5.70 4.33
CA VAL A 558 -7.90 5.32 5.32
C VAL A 558 -9.19 6.11 5.17
N TYR A 559 -9.11 7.36 4.70
CA TYR A 559 -10.27 8.22 4.45
C TYR A 559 -11.07 7.83 3.20
N TYR A 560 -10.39 7.28 2.18
CA TYR A 560 -11.03 6.75 0.98
C TYR A 560 -11.77 5.44 1.28
N ILE A 561 -11.16 4.55 2.07
CA ILE A 561 -11.81 3.31 2.55
C ILE A 561 -13.04 3.65 3.40
N MET A 562 -12.86 4.37 4.50
CA MET A 562 -13.96 4.73 5.40
C MET A 562 -13.65 6.00 6.18
N ARG A 563 -14.42 7.06 5.94
CA ARG A 563 -14.25 8.34 6.64
C ARG A 563 -14.46 8.19 8.16
N ASN A 564 -13.79 9.05 8.93
CA ASN A 564 -13.90 9.04 10.40
C ASN A 564 -15.34 9.20 10.88
N ASP A 565 -16.18 9.98 10.18
CA ASP A 565 -17.59 10.15 10.56
C ASP A 565 -18.39 8.86 10.38
N THR A 566 -18.17 8.14 9.29
CA THR A 566 -18.78 6.83 9.05
C THR A 566 -18.32 5.82 10.09
N LEU A 567 -17.01 5.74 10.34
CA LEU A 567 -16.43 4.87 11.36
C LEU A 567 -17.05 5.15 12.74
N ARG A 568 -17.15 6.43 13.14
CA ARG A 568 -17.75 6.82 14.42
C ARG A 568 -19.24 6.50 14.48
N ASN A 569 -19.99 6.73 13.40
CA ASN A 569 -21.41 6.42 13.32
C ASN A 569 -21.67 4.91 13.46
N LEU A 570 -20.85 4.07 12.85
CA LEU A 570 -20.92 2.62 12.98
C LEU A 570 -20.64 2.15 14.40
N ALA A 571 -19.55 2.66 15.00
CA ALA A 571 -19.19 2.34 16.37
C ALA A 571 -20.25 2.77 17.38
N ALA A 572 -20.91 3.92 17.17
CA ALA A 572 -22.00 4.39 18.04
C ALA A 572 -23.28 3.56 17.89
N LYS A 573 -23.70 3.26 16.65
CA LYS A 573 -25.02 2.65 16.39
C LYS A 573 -25.03 1.13 16.50
N LEU A 574 -23.89 0.46 16.29
CA LEU A 574 -23.76 -0.99 16.27
C LEU A 574 -24.88 -1.69 15.45
N PRO A 575 -25.08 -1.34 14.16
CA PRO A 575 -26.16 -1.89 13.35
C PRO A 575 -26.03 -3.40 13.18
N ARG A 576 -27.05 -4.16 13.60
CA ARG A 576 -27.03 -5.63 13.64
C ARG A 576 -27.34 -6.31 12.31
N ASP A 577 -28.16 -5.68 11.49
CA ASP A 577 -28.54 -6.18 10.18
C ASP A 577 -27.91 -5.35 9.06
N MET A 578 -27.86 -5.94 7.86
CA MET A 578 -27.22 -5.35 6.69
C MET A 578 -27.90 -4.04 6.27
N GLN A 579 -29.22 -3.95 6.43
CA GLN A 579 -29.99 -2.77 6.02
C GLN A 579 -29.67 -1.55 6.91
N LEU A 580 -29.58 -1.76 8.22
CA LEU A 580 -29.14 -0.75 9.18
C LEU A 580 -27.68 -0.37 8.95
N LEU A 581 -26.83 -1.34 8.59
CA LEU A 581 -25.43 -1.10 8.28
C LEU A 581 -25.28 -0.19 7.05
N GLU A 582 -25.93 -0.54 5.94
CA GLU A 582 -25.94 0.27 4.73
C GLU A 582 -26.44 1.69 5.00
N ASN A 583 -27.52 1.82 5.79
CA ASN A 583 -28.05 3.12 6.18
C ASN A 583 -27.05 3.93 7.04
N ALA A 584 -26.29 3.28 7.91
CA ALA A 584 -25.24 3.92 8.71
C ALA A 584 -24.00 4.29 7.87
N CYS A 585 -23.77 3.62 6.75
CA CYS A 585 -22.65 3.87 5.84
C CYS A 585 -22.94 4.92 4.76
N LYS A 586 -24.17 5.46 4.64
CA LYS A 586 -24.54 6.40 3.56
C LYS A 586 -23.73 7.72 3.60
N PRO A 587 -23.16 8.18 2.47
CA PRO A 587 -23.07 7.49 1.18
C PRO A 587 -22.02 6.37 1.22
N ILE A 588 -22.41 5.17 0.77
CA ILE A 588 -21.50 4.02 0.66
C ILE A 588 -20.55 4.29 -0.50
N THR A 589 -19.25 4.29 -0.23
CA THR A 589 -18.23 4.45 -1.27
C THR A 589 -18.00 3.11 -1.97
N GLY A 590 -17.60 3.15 -3.24
CA GLY A 590 -17.22 1.91 -3.96
C GLY A 590 -16.06 1.16 -3.31
N ALA A 591 -15.25 1.84 -2.49
CA ALA A 591 -14.20 1.23 -1.68
C ALA A 591 -14.72 0.50 -0.43
N LEU A 592 -15.86 0.91 0.11
CA LEU A 592 -16.45 0.32 1.31
C LEU A 592 -17.41 -0.82 0.98
N MET A 593 -18.08 -0.73 -0.17
CA MET A 593 -19.13 -1.68 -0.60
C MET A 593 -18.69 -3.16 -0.56
N PRO A 594 -17.50 -3.54 -1.09
CA PRO A 594 -17.07 -4.95 -1.10
C PRO A 594 -16.84 -5.52 0.31
N HIS A 595 -16.64 -4.66 1.32
CA HIS A 595 -16.27 -5.07 2.66
C HIS A 595 -17.40 -4.95 3.69
N LEU A 596 -18.64 -4.69 3.27
CA LEU A 596 -19.76 -4.55 4.20
C LEU A 596 -19.98 -5.80 5.06
N HIS A 597 -19.77 -7.00 4.51
CA HIS A 597 -19.86 -8.24 5.27
C HIS A 597 -18.79 -8.36 6.37
N GLU A 598 -17.56 -7.92 6.10
CA GLU A 598 -16.48 -7.90 7.09
C GLU A 598 -16.81 -6.92 8.24
N ILE A 599 -17.35 -5.76 7.91
CA ILE A 599 -17.80 -4.75 8.89
C ILE A 599 -18.95 -5.28 9.73
N GLN A 600 -19.93 -5.94 9.10
CA GLN A 600 -21.07 -6.53 9.80
C GLN A 600 -20.60 -7.56 10.83
N LYS A 601 -19.64 -8.41 10.46
CA LYS A 601 -19.04 -9.40 11.36
C LYS A 601 -18.39 -8.74 12.58
N ILE A 602 -17.60 -7.69 12.38
CA ILE A 602 -16.98 -6.92 13.49
C ILE A 602 -18.05 -6.38 14.45
N ILE A 603 -19.18 -5.89 13.92
CA ILE A 603 -20.28 -5.37 14.73
C ILE A 603 -21.00 -6.50 15.49
N CYS A 604 -21.22 -7.65 14.85
CA CYS A 604 -21.79 -8.83 15.51
C CYS A 604 -20.89 -9.30 16.67
N ASP A 605 -19.58 -9.36 16.46
CA ASP A 605 -18.61 -9.71 17.51
C ASP A 605 -18.67 -8.72 18.69
N ALA A 606 -18.85 -7.43 18.40
CA ALA A 606 -19.04 -6.41 19.41
C ALA A 606 -20.30 -6.67 20.28
N TRP A 607 -21.39 -7.16 19.69
CA TRP A 607 -22.59 -7.54 20.44
C TRP A 607 -22.37 -8.75 21.35
N CYS A 608 -21.51 -9.69 20.92
CA CYS A 608 -21.17 -10.92 21.65
C CYS A 608 -20.23 -10.72 22.85
N LEU A 609 -19.66 -9.53 23.06
CA LEU A 609 -18.76 -9.26 24.19
C LEU A 609 -19.34 -9.64 25.56
N ASP A 610 -20.62 -9.33 25.80
CA ASP A 610 -21.25 -9.63 27.09
C ASP A 610 -21.42 -11.13 27.36
N LEU A 611 -21.50 -11.96 26.29
CA LEU A 611 -21.58 -13.42 26.44
C LEU A 611 -20.24 -13.99 26.90
N PHE A 612 -19.10 -13.44 26.48
CA PHE A 612 -17.78 -13.90 26.93
C PHE A 612 -17.50 -13.52 28.38
N THR A 613 -17.87 -12.30 28.82
CA THR A 613 -17.77 -11.91 30.23
C THR A 613 -18.69 -12.73 31.10
N MET A 614 -19.92 -13.04 30.64
CA MET A 614 -20.84 -13.93 31.36
C MET A 614 -20.35 -15.38 31.39
N VAL A 615 -19.81 -15.93 30.31
CA VAL A 615 -19.27 -17.31 30.31
C VAL A 615 -18.05 -17.43 31.22
N ILE A 616 -17.15 -16.43 31.25
CA ILE A 616 -16.03 -16.40 32.21
C ILE A 616 -16.54 -16.23 33.66
N PHE A 617 -17.59 -15.43 33.87
CA PHE A 617 -18.19 -15.25 35.19
C PHE A 617 -18.87 -16.54 35.67
N ILE A 618 -19.64 -17.21 34.81
CA ILE A 618 -20.31 -18.51 35.04
C ILE A 618 -19.26 -19.61 35.28
N LEU A 619 -18.21 -19.70 34.47
CA LEU A 619 -17.11 -20.66 34.69
C LEU A 619 -16.36 -20.41 35.99
N ARG A 620 -16.21 -19.14 36.42
CA ARG A 620 -15.65 -18.79 37.74
C ARG A 620 -16.61 -19.11 38.90
N THR A 621 -17.92 -19.00 38.70
CA THR A 621 -18.91 -19.36 39.73
C THR A 621 -19.04 -20.88 39.88
N PHE A 622 -18.95 -21.63 38.78
CA PHE A 622 -18.92 -23.10 38.79
C PHE A 622 -17.62 -23.70 39.32
N HIS A 623 -16.52 -22.95 39.36
CA HIS A 623 -15.27 -23.40 39.98
C HIS A 623 -15.24 -23.15 41.50
N CYS A 624 -16.19 -22.38 42.03
CA CYS A 624 -16.38 -22.07 43.45
C CYS A 624 -17.59 -22.77 44.10
N TRP A 625 -18.28 -23.64 43.35
CA TRP A 625 -19.24 -24.64 43.85
C TRP A 625 -18.63 -26.02 43.63
#